data_AF-A0A971A6S4-F1
#
_entry.id   AF-A0A971A6S4-F1
#
_cell.length_a   1.000
_cell.length_b   1.000
_cell.length_c   1.000
_cell.angle_alpha   90.00
_cell.angle_beta   90.00
_cell.angle_gamma   90.00
#
_symmetry.space_group_name_H-M   'P 1'
#
loop_
_entity.id
_entity.type
_entity.pdbx_description
1 polymer ?
#
loop_
_entity_poly.entity_id
_entity_poly.type
_entity_poly.pdbx_seq_one_letter_code
_entity_poly.pdbx_strand_id
1 'polypeptide(L)'
;KKIIITTHHIGLYSILFDKLRRGEKSDKFKKNTKQFILAKNGTEFELKHHDKDVFLFHLHLMQILDEAIENKLYLFHFVLLRQLLENISSFIGSGRIRFILAEIKVVKPNDALEMINSLSHQNVYRFQFNEMSPEQEVLFKDVFTKIQDKYNFRY
;
A
#
# COMPACT_ATOMS: atom_id res chain seq x y z
N LYS A 1 -24.37 23.10 2.65
CA LYS A 1 -24.05 22.26 1.47
C LYS A 1 -23.19 21.09 1.94
N LYS A 2 -23.44 19.85 1.46
CA LYS A 2 -22.60 18.68 1.77
C LYS A 2 -21.66 18.44 0.58
N ILE A 3 -20.37 18.24 0.84
CA ILE A 3 -19.35 17.94 -0.18
C ILE A 3 -19.00 16.46 -0.02
N ILE A 4 -19.04 15.70 -1.12
CA ILE A 4 -18.63 14.30 -1.15
C ILE A 4 -17.38 14.22 -2.02
N ILE A 5 -16.32 13.65 -1.46
CA ILE A 5 -15.06 13.38 -2.15
C ILE A 5 -14.88 11.86 -2.15
N THR A 6 -14.78 11.27 -3.34
CA THR A 6 -14.52 9.85 -3.53
C THR A 6 -13.22 9.66 -4.28
N THR A 7 -12.41 8.70 -3.87
CA THR A 7 -11.17 8.35 -4.54
C THR A 7 -10.92 6.85 -4.46
N HIS A 8 -10.38 6.27 -5.54
CA HIS A 8 -9.82 4.91 -5.53
C HIS A 8 -8.37 4.91 -5.02
N HIS A 9 -7.72 6.08 -4.97
CA HIS A 9 -6.34 6.21 -4.55
C HIS A 9 -6.25 6.33 -3.03
N ILE A 10 -5.92 5.23 -2.37
CA ILE A 10 -5.94 5.14 -0.92
C ILE A 10 -4.91 6.04 -0.21
N GLY A 11 -3.81 6.41 -0.89
CA GLY A 11 -2.88 7.44 -0.39
C GLY A 11 -3.47 8.85 -0.35
N LEU A 12 -4.29 9.22 -1.34
CA LEU A 12 -4.97 10.52 -1.36
C LEU A 12 -6.02 10.56 -0.25
N TYR A 13 -6.75 9.46 -0.05
CA TYR A 13 -7.66 9.30 1.09
C TYR A 13 -6.94 9.53 2.42
N SER A 14 -5.77 8.89 2.62
CA SER A 14 -4.99 9.04 3.86
C SER A 14 -4.56 10.50 4.10
N ILE A 15 -4.05 11.19 3.08
CA ILE A 15 -3.63 12.59 3.18
C ILE A 15 -4.82 13.49 3.52
N LEU A 16 -5.97 13.30 2.85
CA LEU A 16 -7.18 14.07 3.11
C LEU A 16 -7.71 13.80 4.53
N PHE A 17 -7.72 12.54 4.95
CA PHE A 17 -8.13 12.14 6.29
C PHE A 17 -7.26 12.84 7.35
N ASP A 18 -5.93 12.75 7.24
CA ASP A 18 -5.02 13.39 8.17
C ASP A 18 -5.22 14.91 8.18
N LYS A 19 -5.28 15.56 7.01
CA LYS A 19 -5.47 17.02 6.93
C LYS A 19 -6.80 17.49 7.53
N LEU A 20 -7.89 16.75 7.31
CA LEU A 20 -9.23 17.15 7.76
C LEU A 20 -9.53 16.76 9.21
N ARG A 21 -8.90 15.70 9.74
CA ARG A 21 -9.26 15.15 11.06
C ARG A 21 -8.14 15.15 12.11
N ARG A 22 -6.87 15.27 11.72
CA ARG A 22 -5.71 15.14 12.62
C ARG A 22 -4.70 16.27 12.53
N GLY A 23 -4.66 17.03 11.44
CA GLY A 23 -3.73 18.14 11.26
C GLY A 23 -4.01 19.33 12.18
N GLU A 24 -3.07 20.29 12.23
CA GLU A 24 -3.14 21.48 13.10
C GLU A 24 -4.42 22.32 12.94
N LYS A 25 -5.01 22.33 11.74
CA LYS A 25 -6.25 23.06 11.42
C LYS A 25 -7.51 22.17 11.43
N SER A 26 -7.40 20.94 11.92
CA SER A 26 -8.46 19.94 11.82
C SER A 26 -9.68 20.27 12.68
N ASP A 27 -9.55 21.00 13.78
CA ASP A 27 -10.68 21.31 14.68
C ASP A 27 -11.87 22.00 13.97
N LYS A 28 -11.57 22.78 12.92
CA LYS A 28 -12.59 23.44 12.10
C LYS A 28 -13.41 22.46 11.26
N PHE A 29 -12.82 21.33 10.86
CA PHE A 29 -13.41 20.39 9.89
C PHE A 29 -13.84 19.08 10.53
N LYS A 30 -13.10 18.58 11.53
CA LYS A 30 -13.24 17.27 12.16
C LYS A 30 -14.67 16.94 12.62
N LYS A 31 -15.39 17.91 13.20
CA LYS A 31 -16.78 17.73 13.66
C LYS A 31 -17.78 17.50 12.51
N ASN A 32 -17.45 18.00 11.33
CA ASN A 32 -18.30 17.97 10.13
C ASN A 32 -17.78 16.99 9.06
N THR A 33 -16.65 16.31 9.30
CA THR A 33 -16.04 15.35 8.38
C THR A 33 -16.34 13.92 8.84
N LYS A 34 -16.99 13.17 7.96
CA LYS A 34 -17.14 11.71 8.08
C LYS A 34 -16.28 11.02 7.02
N GLN A 35 -15.62 9.94 7.42
CA GLN A 35 -14.73 9.15 6.59
C GLN A 35 -15.27 7.73 6.49
N PHE A 36 -15.17 7.16 5.29
CA PHE A 36 -15.65 5.83 4.99
C PHE A 36 -14.70 5.14 4.03
N ILE A 37 -14.63 3.81 4.11
CA ILE A 37 -14.05 2.96 3.07
C ILE A 37 -15.19 2.14 2.48
N LEU A 38 -15.31 2.17 1.16
CA LEU A 38 -16.25 1.32 0.44
C LEU A 38 -15.64 -0.08 0.31
N ALA A 39 -16.20 -1.04 1.01
CA ALA A 39 -15.81 -2.45 0.95
C ALA A 39 -16.88 -3.26 0.22
N LYS A 40 -16.46 -4.28 -0.51
CA LYS A 40 -17.35 -5.25 -1.15
C LYS A 40 -17.33 -6.54 -0.33
N ASN A 41 -18.46 -6.94 0.23
CA ASN A 41 -18.63 -8.21 0.93
C ASN A 41 -19.54 -9.09 0.06
N GLY A 42 -18.96 -9.99 -0.74
CA GLY A 42 -19.72 -10.81 -1.68
C GLY A 42 -20.41 -9.96 -2.76
N THR A 43 -21.74 -9.94 -2.78
CA THR A 43 -22.55 -9.13 -3.71
C THR A 43 -22.93 -7.76 -3.17
N GLU A 44 -22.71 -7.50 -1.88
CA GLU A 44 -23.13 -6.28 -1.21
C GLU A 44 -21.97 -5.30 -1.04
N PHE A 45 -22.31 -4.00 -1.04
CA PHE A 45 -21.36 -2.92 -0.79
C PHE A 45 -21.66 -2.27 0.55
N GLU A 46 -20.63 -2.10 1.38
CA GLU A 46 -20.72 -1.53 2.71
C GLU A 46 -19.79 -0.31 2.82
N LEU A 47 -20.29 0.77 3.45
CA LEU A 47 -19.46 1.90 3.85
C LEU A 47 -18.97 1.69 5.29
N LYS A 48 -17.73 1.20 5.43
CA LYS A 48 -17.12 0.95 6.73
C LYS A 48 -16.59 2.26 7.34
N HIS A 49 -17.00 2.53 8.59
CA HIS A 49 -16.47 3.63 9.38
C HIS A 49 -15.12 3.25 10.01
N HIS A 50 -14.11 4.11 9.87
CA HIS A 50 -12.83 4.00 10.59
C HIS A 50 -12.68 5.15 11.59
N ASP A 51 -13.46 5.11 12.68
CA ASP A 51 -13.44 6.16 13.72
C ASP A 51 -12.43 5.88 14.84
N LYS A 52 -12.04 4.61 15.04
CA LYS A 52 -11.14 4.19 16.13
C LYS A 52 -9.75 3.75 15.66
N ASP A 53 -9.62 3.29 14.43
CA ASP A 53 -8.34 2.88 13.89
C ASP A 53 -7.64 4.06 13.25
N VAL A 54 -6.37 4.24 13.57
CA VAL A 54 -5.50 5.06 12.73
C VAL A 54 -5.46 4.34 11.39
N PHE A 55 -6.15 4.87 10.39
CA PHE A 55 -6.03 4.34 9.04
C PHE A 55 -4.61 4.60 8.57
N LEU A 56 -3.75 3.60 8.78
CA LEU A 56 -2.36 3.63 8.37
C LEU A 56 -2.29 3.03 6.98
N PHE A 57 -2.18 3.89 5.98
CA PHE A 57 -2.10 3.51 4.57
C PHE A 57 -1.13 2.35 4.31
N HIS A 58 0.03 2.32 4.98
CA HIS A 58 0.99 1.24 4.82
C HIS A 58 0.51 -0.10 5.43
N LEU A 59 -0.23 -0.11 6.54
CA LEU A 59 -0.82 -1.34 7.09
C LEU A 59 -1.90 -1.90 6.16
N HIS A 60 -2.70 -1.02 5.56
CA HIS A 60 -3.68 -1.46 4.58
C HIS A 60 -3.02 -1.99 3.29
N LEU A 61 -1.93 -1.38 2.83
CA LEU A 61 -1.12 -1.96 1.74
C LEU A 61 -0.61 -3.35 2.12
N MET A 62 -0.13 -3.54 3.35
CA MET A 62 0.30 -4.86 3.82
C MET A 62 -0.83 -5.88 3.76
N GLN A 63 -2.02 -5.57 4.27
CA GLN A 63 -3.20 -6.43 4.19
C GLN A 63 -3.53 -6.85 2.75
N ILE A 64 -3.57 -5.88 1.81
CA ILE A 64 -3.86 -6.16 0.41
C ILE A 64 -2.82 -7.11 -0.20
N LEU A 65 -1.53 -6.87 0.08
CA LEU A 65 -0.46 -7.69 -0.47
C LEU A 65 -0.44 -9.09 0.13
N ASP A 66 -0.76 -9.22 1.41
CA ASP A 66 -0.88 -10.50 2.12
C ASP A 66 -2.02 -11.35 1.55
N GLU A 67 -3.21 -10.74 1.40
CA GLU A 67 -4.36 -11.39 0.76
C GLU A 67 -4.06 -11.79 -0.69
N ALA A 68 -3.32 -10.96 -1.43
CA ALA A 68 -2.90 -11.28 -2.79
C ALA A 68 -1.93 -12.45 -2.88
N ILE A 69 -1.05 -12.63 -1.89
CA ILE A 69 -0.10 -13.74 -1.81
C ILE A 69 -0.82 -15.08 -1.60
N GLU A 70 -1.87 -15.09 -0.78
CA GLU A 70 -2.70 -16.28 -0.52
C GLU A 70 -3.61 -16.65 -1.70
N ASN A 71 -3.93 -15.68 -2.56
CA ASN A 71 -4.81 -15.87 -3.72
C ASN A 71 -4.01 -15.89 -5.03
N LYS A 72 -3.95 -14.75 -5.72
CA LYS A 72 -3.31 -14.58 -7.02
C LYS A 72 -2.53 -13.29 -7.09
N LEU A 73 -1.34 -13.36 -7.68
CA LEU A 73 -0.47 -12.22 -7.88
C LEU A 73 -0.53 -11.70 -9.32
N TYR A 74 -0.79 -10.40 -9.45
CA TYR A 74 -0.81 -9.67 -10.72
C TYR A 74 0.27 -8.60 -10.75
N LEU A 75 0.72 -8.22 -11.95
CA LEU A 75 1.81 -7.24 -12.11
C LEU A 75 1.55 -5.91 -11.39
N PHE A 76 0.30 -5.47 -11.26
CA PHE A 76 -0.02 -4.23 -10.54
C PHE A 76 0.32 -4.31 -9.04
N HIS A 77 0.41 -5.50 -8.43
CA HIS A 77 0.86 -5.63 -7.04
C HIS A 77 2.31 -5.14 -6.85
N PHE A 78 3.15 -5.16 -7.89
CA PHE A 78 4.48 -4.53 -7.81
C PHE A 78 4.41 -3.02 -7.61
N VAL A 79 3.36 -2.35 -8.10
CA VAL A 79 3.11 -0.93 -7.81
C VAL A 79 2.85 -0.72 -6.32
N LEU A 80 2.04 -1.59 -5.72
CA LEU A 80 1.72 -1.55 -4.30
C LEU A 80 2.94 -1.87 -3.42
N LEU A 81 3.70 -2.91 -3.78
CA LEU A 81 4.93 -3.30 -3.10
C LEU A 81 5.97 -2.18 -3.16
N ARG A 82 6.13 -1.54 -4.31
CA ARG A 82 7.02 -0.38 -4.44
C ARG A 82 6.58 0.76 -3.54
N GLN A 83 5.29 1.10 -3.55
CA GLN A 83 4.76 2.16 -2.70
C GLN A 83 5.00 1.89 -1.21
N LEU A 84 4.86 0.63 -0.79
CA LEU A 84 5.19 0.19 0.56
C LEU A 84 6.69 0.41 0.86
N LEU A 85 7.58 -0.04 -0.02
CA LEU A 85 9.03 0.14 0.13
C LEU A 85 9.43 1.62 0.19
N GLU A 86 8.79 2.48 -0.60
CA GLU A 86 8.99 3.93 -0.58
C GLU A 86 8.59 4.52 0.78
N ASN A 87 7.41 4.13 1.30
CA ASN A 87 6.95 4.56 2.62
C ASN A 87 7.92 4.16 3.73
N ILE A 88 8.38 2.90 3.73
CA ILE A 88 9.35 2.39 4.71
C ILE A 88 10.68 3.16 4.57
N SER A 89 11.17 3.36 3.34
CA SER A 89 12.43 4.07 3.10
C SER A 89 12.39 5.54 3.54
N SER A 90 11.23 6.17 3.40
CA SER A 90 10.98 7.53 3.86
C SER A 90 10.93 7.59 5.38
N PHE A 91 10.27 6.63 6.03
CA PHE A 91 10.17 6.55 7.49
C PHE A 91 11.53 6.33 8.17
N ILE A 92 12.37 5.46 7.59
CA ILE A 92 13.72 5.18 8.10
C ILE A 92 14.71 6.33 7.80
N GLY A 93 14.34 7.27 6.93
CA GLY A 93 15.17 8.43 6.58
C GLY A 93 16.26 8.15 5.54
N SER A 94 16.24 6.99 4.88
CA SER A 94 17.19 6.66 3.81
C SER A 94 16.76 7.21 2.45
N GLY A 95 15.45 7.30 2.21
CA GLY A 95 14.85 7.71 0.94
C GLY A 95 15.20 6.81 -0.26
N ARG A 96 15.78 5.62 -0.02
CA ARG A 96 16.28 4.74 -1.08
C ARG A 96 15.76 3.31 -0.89
N ILE A 97 14.95 2.83 -1.84
CA ILE A 97 14.42 1.45 -1.82
C ILE A 97 15.56 0.41 -1.76
N ARG A 98 16.65 0.62 -2.51
CA ARG A 98 17.84 -0.24 -2.49
C ARG A 98 18.37 -0.50 -1.09
N PHE A 99 18.37 0.54 -0.25
CA PHE A 99 18.84 0.46 1.13
C PHE A 99 17.96 -0.51 1.93
N ILE A 100 16.64 -0.41 1.77
CA ILE A 100 15.67 -1.30 2.41
C ILE A 100 15.84 -2.75 1.95
N LEU A 101 16.01 -2.98 0.65
CA LEU A 101 16.24 -4.33 0.11
C LEU A 101 17.52 -4.96 0.67
N ALA A 102 18.58 -4.18 0.87
CA ALA A 102 19.79 -4.64 1.53
C ALA A 102 19.56 -4.90 3.03
N GLU A 103 18.82 -4.02 3.72
CA GLU A 103 18.55 -4.11 5.16
C GLU A 103 17.72 -5.34 5.53
N ILE A 104 16.74 -5.69 4.69
CA ILE A 104 15.92 -6.90 4.83
C ILE A 104 16.63 -8.16 4.27
N LYS A 105 17.90 -8.04 3.83
CA LYS A 105 18.75 -9.13 3.34
C LYS A 105 18.19 -9.85 2.09
N VAL A 106 17.71 -9.10 1.10
CA VAL A 106 17.47 -9.66 -0.25
C VAL A 106 18.82 -10.04 -0.86
N VAL A 107 18.91 -11.25 -1.46
CA VAL A 107 20.19 -11.83 -1.93
C VAL A 107 20.86 -10.94 -2.98
N LYS A 108 20.08 -10.46 -3.95
CA LYS A 108 20.53 -9.56 -5.02
C LYS A 108 19.69 -8.28 -5.02
N PRO A 109 20.01 -7.30 -4.16
CA PRO A 109 19.16 -6.13 -3.96
C PRO A 109 19.11 -5.20 -5.19
N ASN A 110 20.12 -5.24 -6.06
CA ASN A 110 20.10 -4.50 -7.33
C ASN A 110 19.13 -5.12 -8.33
N ASP A 111 19.26 -6.42 -8.60
CA ASP A 111 18.38 -7.18 -9.51
C ASP A 111 16.91 -7.07 -9.05
N ALA A 112 16.68 -7.19 -7.74
CA ALA A 112 15.35 -7.02 -7.14
C ALA A 112 14.80 -5.60 -7.38
N LEU A 113 15.63 -4.58 -7.17
CA LEU A 113 15.24 -3.19 -7.42
C LEU A 113 14.91 -2.94 -8.90
N GLU A 114 15.72 -3.47 -9.81
CA GLU A 114 15.51 -3.33 -11.25
C GLU A 114 14.18 -3.98 -11.67
N MET A 115 13.89 -5.18 -11.17
CA MET A 115 12.62 -5.86 -11.44
C MET A 115 11.43 -5.08 -10.87
N ILE A 116 11.50 -4.68 -9.59
CA ILE A 116 10.43 -3.88 -8.96
C ILE A 116 10.22 -2.58 -9.72
N ASN A 117 11.28 -1.89 -10.12
CA ASN A 117 11.19 -0.63 -10.86
C ASN A 117 10.58 -0.82 -12.25
N SER A 118 11.01 -1.85 -12.97
CA SER A 118 10.49 -2.18 -14.29
C SER A 118 8.99 -2.48 -14.22
N LEU A 119 8.59 -3.42 -13.35
CA LEU A 119 7.19 -3.89 -13.28
C LEU A 119 6.23 -2.86 -12.67
N SER A 120 6.71 -2.00 -11.77
CA SER A 120 5.90 -0.92 -11.20
C SER A 120 5.70 0.28 -12.13
N HIS A 121 6.47 0.40 -13.22
CA HIS A 121 6.37 1.51 -14.18
C HIS A 121 5.84 1.07 -15.55
N GLN A 122 5.52 -0.22 -15.73
CA GLN A 122 4.75 -0.67 -16.88
C GLN A 122 3.35 -0.06 -16.84
N ASN A 123 2.77 0.20 -18.02
CA ASN A 123 1.53 0.96 -18.16
C ASN A 123 0.34 0.26 -17.46
N VAL A 124 0.09 0.64 -16.21
CA VAL A 124 -0.78 -0.07 -15.25
C VAL A 124 -2.19 -0.36 -15.80
N TYR A 125 -2.71 0.53 -16.66
CA TYR A 125 -4.04 0.37 -17.27
C TYR A 125 -4.16 -0.82 -18.21
N ARG A 126 -3.06 -1.30 -18.82
CA ARG A 126 -3.08 -2.50 -19.68
C ARG A 126 -2.80 -3.79 -18.93
N PHE A 127 -2.16 -3.72 -17.76
CA PHE A 127 -1.55 -4.87 -17.08
C PHE A 127 -2.23 -5.26 -15.77
N GLN A 128 -3.32 -4.60 -15.36
CA GLN A 128 -4.06 -4.94 -14.13
C GLN A 128 -4.47 -6.43 -14.04
N PHE A 129 -4.57 -7.13 -15.17
CA PHE A 129 -4.99 -8.53 -15.24
C PHE A 129 -3.88 -9.51 -15.65
N ASN A 130 -2.65 -9.04 -15.85
CA ASN A 130 -1.55 -9.93 -16.19
C ASN A 130 -1.02 -10.59 -14.91
N GLU A 131 -1.21 -11.90 -14.81
CA GLU A 131 -0.65 -12.72 -13.73
C GLU A 131 0.88 -12.66 -13.77
N MET A 132 1.50 -12.70 -12.58
CA MET A 132 2.95 -12.73 -12.46
C MET A 132 3.52 -14.03 -13.03
N SER A 133 4.74 -13.97 -13.59
CA SER A 133 5.50 -15.18 -13.89
C SER A 133 6.00 -15.83 -12.58
N PRO A 134 6.35 -17.14 -12.60
CA PRO A 134 6.87 -17.81 -11.41
C PRO A 134 8.11 -17.12 -10.80
N GLU A 135 9.00 -16.59 -11.64
CA GLU A 135 10.17 -15.85 -11.18
C GLU A 135 9.78 -14.55 -10.45
N GLN A 136 8.80 -13.82 -10.99
CA GLN A 136 8.28 -12.59 -10.41
C GLN A 136 7.59 -12.86 -9.06
N GLU A 137 6.78 -13.93 -8.97
CA GLU A 137 6.16 -14.33 -7.72
C GLU A 137 7.18 -14.69 -6.65
N VAL A 138 8.24 -15.42 -7.00
CA VAL A 138 9.30 -15.80 -6.06
C VAL A 138 9.97 -14.55 -5.49
N LEU A 139 10.32 -13.58 -6.34
CA LEU A 139 10.89 -12.32 -5.85
C LEU A 139 9.89 -11.55 -4.98
N PHE A 140 8.63 -11.45 -5.43
CA PHE A 140 7.59 -10.73 -4.72
C PHE A 140 7.39 -11.27 -3.30
N LYS A 141 7.23 -12.59 -3.18
CA LYS A 141 7.05 -13.30 -1.91
C LYS A 141 8.29 -13.19 -1.03
N ASP A 142 9.51 -13.33 -1.58
CA ASP A 142 10.76 -13.15 -0.82
C ASP A 142 10.85 -11.75 -0.20
N VAL A 143 10.60 -10.71 -1.00
CA VAL A 143 10.67 -9.33 -0.54
C VAL A 143 9.60 -9.05 0.52
N PHE A 144 8.35 -9.45 0.29
CA PHE A 144 7.26 -9.21 1.24
C PHE A 144 7.50 -9.93 2.57
N THR A 145 7.88 -11.22 2.52
CA THR A 145 8.19 -12.01 3.73
C THR A 145 9.32 -11.38 4.53
N LYS A 146 10.40 -10.94 3.87
CA LYS A 146 11.53 -10.28 4.55
C LYS A 146 11.17 -8.93 5.16
N ILE A 147 10.22 -8.18 4.58
CA ILE A 147 9.67 -6.98 5.20
C ILE A 147 8.94 -7.36 6.49
N GLN A 148 8.09 -8.38 6.47
CA GLN A 148 7.35 -8.85 7.65
C GLN A 148 8.31 -9.33 8.76
N ASP A 149 9.27 -10.17 8.41
CA ASP A 149 10.24 -10.72 9.36
C ASP A 149 11.09 -9.63 10.02
N LYS A 150 11.46 -8.59 9.25
CA LYS A 150 12.32 -7.51 9.74
C LYS A 150 11.58 -6.53 10.63
N TYR A 151 10.38 -6.09 10.21
CA TYR A 151 9.69 -4.97 10.83
C TYR A 151 8.48 -5.37 11.69
N ASN A 152 8.02 -6.61 11.58
CA ASN A 152 6.95 -7.20 12.40
C ASN A 152 5.69 -6.33 12.46
N PHE A 153 5.20 -5.92 11.30
CA PHE A 153 3.98 -5.12 11.21
C PHE A 153 2.79 -5.92 11.74
N ARG A 154 1.90 -5.24 12.50
CA ARG A 154 0.64 -5.82 12.97
C ARG A 154 -0.50 -5.09 12.28
N TYR A 155 -1.29 -5.81 11.51
CA TYR A 155 -2.41 -5.29 10.71
C TYR A 155 -3.56 -6.28 10.67
#